data_AF-A0A7J5ZYW0-F1
#
_entry.id   AF-A0A7J5ZYW0-F1
#
_cell.length_a   1.000
_cell.length_b   1.000
_cell.length_c   1.000
_cell.angle_alpha   90.00
_cell.angle_beta   90.00
_cell.angle_gamma   90.00
#
_symmetry.space_group_name_H-M   'P 1'
#
loop_
_entity.id
_entity.type
_entity.pdbx_description
1 polymer ?
#
loop_
_entity_poly.entity_id
_entity_poly.type
_entity_poly.pdbx_seq_one_letter_code
_entity_poly.pdbx_strand_id
1 'polypeptide(L)'
;MEVSLFLKSETTLTTKQLNTMGAHSIARIAIIAVSVVVYIVGITFNILSARGTGPFLMMTANISDIYNTQITPSGWTFSIWGVIYFWLTAMLIYIVSTLFRRNELGPMYCSHSVLPYGFFICWILNILFNISWLLLWDREVMIAALIMLAFVAFTNYMMIFFSCRGLKEYGTWLNKYHNKDLWCIRILVQNGLAVYTTWTSIATLINLTIVVSYDAGMSKSDAATLSLSLLSVEVLVWFVLENSFLEKHVRYILTVYPVLIVALSGNITKNFDASAPGRNGIFTALLLALACVLFAVRVCLVIWRHKRHAHTQEATSEMEIATKQ
;
A
#
# COMPACT_ATOMS: atom_id res chain seq x y z
N MET A 1 7.68 -42.93 -22.61
CA MET A 1 9.02 -42.32 -22.51
C MET A 1 8.99 -40.86 -22.05
N GLU A 2 7.84 -40.16 -22.10
CA GLU A 2 7.70 -38.78 -21.60
C GLU A 2 7.39 -38.66 -20.10
N VAL A 3 6.78 -39.69 -19.49
CA VAL A 3 6.49 -39.70 -18.03
C VAL A 3 7.78 -39.74 -17.19
N SER A 4 8.83 -40.40 -17.70
CA SER A 4 10.14 -40.43 -17.05
C SER A 4 10.93 -39.12 -17.18
N LEU A 5 10.55 -38.23 -18.10
CA LEU A 5 11.16 -36.90 -18.26
C LEU A 5 10.51 -35.86 -17.33
N PHE A 6 9.21 -36.01 -17.04
CA PHE A 6 8.48 -35.17 -16.08
C PHE A 6 8.90 -35.45 -14.63
N LEU A 7 9.07 -36.72 -14.26
CA LEU A 7 9.57 -37.10 -12.93
C LEU A 7 11.06 -36.71 -12.72
N LYS A 8 11.82 -36.59 -13.82
CA LYS A 8 13.25 -36.21 -13.78
C LYS A 8 13.46 -34.70 -13.65
N SER A 9 12.51 -33.88 -14.11
CA SER A 9 12.52 -32.42 -13.88
C SER A 9 12.14 -32.05 -12.43
N GLU A 10 11.33 -32.86 -11.75
CA GLU A 10 11.08 -32.73 -10.30
C GLU A 10 12.27 -33.18 -9.44
N THR A 11 13.09 -34.11 -9.93
CA THR A 11 14.28 -34.61 -9.20
C THR A 11 15.58 -33.84 -9.49
N THR A 12 15.53 -32.75 -10.26
CA THR A 12 16.68 -31.86 -10.50
C THR A 12 16.56 -30.50 -9.80
N LEU A 13 15.85 -30.45 -8.67
CA LEU A 13 16.25 -29.54 -7.59
C LEU A 13 17.59 -30.04 -7.07
N THR A 14 18.68 -29.51 -7.63
CA THR A 14 20.04 -29.89 -7.27
C THR A 14 20.19 -29.95 -5.74
N THR A 15 20.84 -30.98 -5.21
CA THR A 15 21.10 -31.18 -3.77
C THR A 15 21.72 -29.95 -3.10
N LYS A 16 22.32 -29.04 -3.90
CA LYS A 16 22.83 -27.72 -3.49
C LYS A 16 21.73 -26.70 -3.18
N GLN A 17 20.59 -26.73 -3.87
CA GLN A 17 19.39 -25.96 -3.54
C GLN A 17 18.69 -26.54 -2.31
N LEU A 18 18.60 -27.87 -2.18
CA LEU A 18 18.04 -28.50 -0.97
C LEU A 18 18.87 -28.19 0.29
N ASN A 19 20.21 -28.20 0.18
CA ASN A 19 21.11 -27.92 1.30
C ASN A 19 21.17 -26.43 1.69
N THR A 20 20.77 -25.50 0.81
CA THR A 20 20.74 -24.05 1.13
C THR A 20 19.37 -23.57 1.63
N MET A 21 18.29 -24.31 1.38
CA MET A 21 16.93 -23.95 1.82
C MET A 21 16.67 -24.17 3.32
N GLY A 22 17.45 -25.03 3.99
CA GLY A 22 17.36 -25.27 5.43
C GLY A 22 18.25 -24.37 6.30
N ALA A 23 19.14 -23.57 5.70
CA ALA A 23 20.12 -22.77 6.43
C ALA A 23 19.57 -21.38 6.78
N HIS A 24 19.79 -20.96 8.02
CA HIS A 24 19.45 -19.60 8.46
C HIS A 24 20.21 -18.56 7.62
N SER A 25 19.47 -17.64 6.98
CA SER A 25 20.09 -16.51 6.26
C SER A 25 20.29 -15.32 7.21
N ILE A 26 21.54 -15.09 7.62
CA ILE A 26 21.91 -13.95 8.48
C ILE A 26 21.53 -12.62 7.83
N ALA A 27 21.73 -12.49 6.51
CA ALA A 27 21.38 -11.28 5.77
C ALA A 27 19.87 -10.96 5.82
N ARG A 28 19.00 -11.97 5.78
CA ARG A 28 17.55 -11.79 5.94
C ARG A 28 17.16 -11.35 7.34
N ILE A 29 17.76 -11.98 8.36
CA ILE A 29 17.52 -11.59 9.74
C ILE A 29 17.96 -10.14 9.95
N ALA A 30 19.14 -9.78 9.45
CA ALA A 30 19.69 -8.43 9.54
C ALA A 30 18.77 -7.39 8.88
N ILE A 31 18.30 -7.62 7.65
CA ILE A 31 17.45 -6.63 6.96
C ILE A 31 16.06 -6.49 7.62
N ILE A 32 15.51 -7.57 8.17
CA ILE A 32 14.26 -7.51 8.95
C ILE A 32 14.48 -6.73 10.25
N ALA A 33 15.58 -6.99 10.97
CA ALA A 33 15.93 -6.27 12.18
C ALA A 33 16.13 -4.76 11.91
N VAL A 34 16.85 -4.40 10.85
CA VAL A 34 17.00 -3.01 10.42
C VAL A 34 15.65 -2.38 10.07
N SER A 35 14.78 -3.10 9.37
CA SER A 35 13.43 -2.62 9.01
C SER A 35 12.57 -2.30 10.25
N VAL A 36 12.68 -3.11 11.31
CA VAL A 36 12.01 -2.87 12.60
C VAL A 36 12.60 -1.65 13.30
N VAL A 37 13.94 -1.55 13.40
CA VAL A 37 14.60 -0.41 14.05
C VAL A 37 14.24 0.90 13.34
N VAL A 38 14.36 0.93 12.02
CA VAL A 38 14.03 2.12 11.21
C VAL A 38 12.56 2.50 11.39
N TYR A 39 11.64 1.53 11.43
CA TYR A 39 10.23 1.82 11.68
C TYR A 39 9.95 2.41 13.06
N ILE A 40 10.59 1.91 14.11
CA ILE A 40 10.46 2.46 15.47
C ILE A 40 10.93 3.92 15.49
N VAL A 41 12.06 4.21 14.83
CA VAL A 41 12.54 5.59 14.66
C VAL A 41 11.52 6.42 13.89
N GLY A 42 10.99 5.91 12.78
CA GLY A 42 9.97 6.58 11.96
C GLY A 42 8.70 6.94 12.73
N ILE A 43 8.12 5.99 13.49
CA ILE A 43 6.95 6.26 14.35
C ILE A 43 7.29 7.32 15.40
N THR A 44 8.48 7.24 16.01
CA THR A 44 8.90 8.20 17.03
C THR A 44 8.93 9.61 16.45
N PHE A 45 9.51 9.80 15.26
CA PHE A 45 9.53 11.09 14.58
C PHE A 45 8.12 11.59 14.22
N ASN A 46 7.22 10.72 13.78
CA ASN A 46 5.83 11.12 13.51
C ASN A 46 5.10 11.57 14.79
N ILE A 47 5.29 10.87 15.91
CA ILE A 47 4.72 11.28 17.22
C ILE A 47 5.29 12.63 17.66
N LEU A 48 6.60 12.81 17.55
CA LEU A 48 7.27 14.06 17.92
C LEU A 48 6.79 15.23 17.05
N SER A 49 6.62 15.02 15.74
CA SER A 49 6.11 16.02 14.80
C SER A 49 4.66 16.40 15.06
N ALA A 50 3.80 15.40 15.33
CA ALA A 50 2.40 15.64 15.67
C ALA A 50 2.24 16.48 16.96
N ARG A 51 3.22 16.40 17.87
CA ARG A 51 3.25 17.17 19.13
C ARG A 51 4.05 18.47 19.04
N GLY A 52 4.80 18.70 17.96
CA GLY A 52 5.72 19.84 17.84
C GLY A 52 6.81 19.83 18.91
N THR A 53 7.42 18.67 19.17
CA THR A 53 8.44 18.50 20.21
C THR A 53 9.71 17.88 19.66
N GLY A 54 10.83 18.00 20.39
CA GLY A 54 12.12 17.44 19.97
C GLY A 54 12.74 18.27 18.84
N PRO A 55 13.01 17.70 17.64
CA PRO A 55 13.60 18.43 16.52
C PRO A 55 12.61 19.35 15.79
N PHE A 56 11.32 19.30 16.14
CA PHE A 56 10.25 20.07 15.49
C PHE A 56 9.97 21.37 16.23
N LEU A 57 9.80 22.47 15.49
CA LEU A 57 9.44 23.78 16.04
C LEU A 57 7.93 23.94 16.21
N MET A 58 7.14 23.30 15.35
CA MET A 58 5.69 23.42 15.32
C MET A 58 5.02 22.06 15.16
N MET A 59 3.74 21.98 15.55
CA MET A 59 2.91 20.82 15.23
C MET A 59 2.70 20.75 13.72
N THR A 60 2.72 19.55 13.14
CA THR A 60 2.43 19.32 11.71
C THR A 60 1.10 19.97 11.29
N ALA A 61 0.10 19.96 12.16
CA ALA A 61 -1.20 20.56 11.94
C ALA A 61 -1.13 22.10 11.82
N ASN A 62 -0.29 22.78 12.61
CA ASN A 62 -0.15 24.23 12.56
C ASN A 62 0.36 24.68 11.19
N ILE A 63 1.36 23.98 10.63
CA ILE A 63 1.86 24.24 9.27
C ILE A 63 0.73 24.02 8.24
N SER A 64 -0.06 22.95 8.40
CA SER A 64 -1.19 22.69 7.50
C SER A 64 -2.27 23.77 7.55
N ASP A 65 -2.43 24.45 8.68
CA ASP A 65 -3.38 25.56 8.84
C ASP A 65 -2.86 26.86 8.21
N ILE A 66 -1.54 27.08 8.21
CA ILE A 66 -0.87 28.16 7.46
C ILE A 66 -1.08 27.95 5.95
N TYR A 67 -0.77 26.74 5.46
CA TYR A 67 -0.85 26.39 4.03
C TYR A 67 -2.19 25.77 3.66
N ASN A 68 -3.29 26.43 4.03
CA ASN A 68 -4.64 25.95 3.76
C ASN A 68 -5.00 26.08 2.25
N THR A 69 -5.59 25.04 1.68
CA THR A 69 -6.01 24.95 0.29
C THR A 69 -7.49 24.52 0.20
N GLN A 70 -8.14 24.74 -0.94
CA GLN A 70 -9.52 24.29 -1.17
C GLN A 70 -9.66 22.75 -1.19
N ILE A 71 -8.54 22.01 -1.26
CA ILE A 71 -8.53 20.55 -1.13
C ILE A 71 -8.02 20.03 0.22
N THR A 72 -7.58 20.89 1.14
CA THR A 72 -7.11 20.48 2.46
C THR A 72 -8.29 19.93 3.29
N PRO A 73 -8.26 18.67 3.76
CA PRO A 73 -9.39 18.10 4.49
C PRO A 73 -9.49 18.65 5.92
N SER A 74 -10.63 18.39 6.56
CA SER A 74 -10.84 18.60 7.99
C SER A 74 -9.87 17.81 8.87
N GLY A 75 -9.61 18.31 10.09
CA GLY A 75 -8.68 17.71 11.05
C GLY A 75 -8.93 16.22 11.35
N TRP A 76 -10.20 15.79 11.45
CA TRP A 76 -10.53 14.40 11.77
C TRP A 76 -10.02 13.41 10.71
N THR A 77 -9.86 13.84 9.46
CA THR A 77 -9.39 13.01 8.35
C THR A 77 -7.95 12.53 8.55
N PHE A 78 -7.14 13.30 9.27
CA PHE A 78 -5.76 12.93 9.60
C PHE A 78 -5.66 11.77 10.62
N SER A 79 -6.78 11.33 11.23
CA SER A 79 -6.83 10.08 12.01
C SER A 79 -6.46 8.83 11.19
N ILE A 80 -6.49 8.93 9.85
CA ILE A 80 -6.03 7.87 8.94
C ILE A 80 -4.58 7.47 9.18
N TRP A 81 -3.73 8.37 9.69
CA TRP A 81 -2.36 8.02 10.10
C TRP A 81 -2.34 6.96 11.20
N GLY A 82 -3.29 6.99 12.14
CA GLY A 82 -3.45 5.94 13.15
C GLY A 82 -3.79 4.58 12.53
N VAL A 83 -4.66 4.57 11.51
CA VAL A 83 -5.02 3.36 10.75
C VAL A 83 -3.81 2.82 9.98
N ILE A 84 -3.03 3.71 9.35
CA ILE A 84 -1.79 3.37 8.65
C ILE A 84 -0.80 2.72 9.64
N TYR A 85 -0.49 3.37 10.76
CA TYR A 85 0.49 2.83 11.71
C TYR A 85 0.03 1.52 12.36
N PHE A 86 -1.27 1.36 12.62
CA PHE A 86 -1.81 0.09 13.08
C PHE A 86 -1.51 -1.04 12.07
N TRP A 87 -1.81 -0.82 10.78
CA TRP A 87 -1.58 -1.82 9.75
C TRP A 87 -0.10 -2.10 9.52
N LEU A 88 0.74 -1.05 9.48
CA LEU A 88 2.19 -1.18 9.32
C LEU A 88 2.82 -1.93 10.51
N THR A 89 2.34 -1.69 11.72
CA THR A 89 2.77 -2.43 12.92
C THR A 89 2.33 -3.90 12.83
N ALA A 90 1.07 -4.17 12.50
CA ALA A 90 0.57 -5.53 12.33
C ALA A 90 1.32 -6.30 11.22
N MET A 91 1.66 -5.61 10.13
CA MET A 91 2.47 -6.14 9.05
C MET A 91 3.87 -6.53 9.53
N LEU A 92 4.55 -5.65 10.30
CA LEU A 92 5.86 -5.96 10.86
C LEU A 92 5.82 -7.10 11.87
N ILE A 93 4.80 -7.14 12.75
CA ILE A 93 4.59 -8.27 13.67
C ILE A 93 4.46 -9.57 12.89
N TYR A 94 3.67 -9.58 11.81
CA TYR A 94 3.55 -10.74 10.94
C TYR A 94 4.91 -11.13 10.34
N ILE A 95 5.65 -10.18 9.76
CA ILE A 95 6.98 -10.43 9.18
C ILE A 95 7.95 -11.01 10.23
N VAL A 96 8.02 -10.40 11.41
CA VAL A 96 8.90 -10.87 12.51
C VAL A 96 8.48 -12.25 12.99
N SER A 97 7.18 -12.56 13.04
CA SER A 97 6.71 -13.90 13.40
C SER A 97 7.25 -14.99 12.47
N THR A 98 7.53 -14.67 11.20
CA THR A 98 8.11 -15.63 10.24
C THR A 98 9.54 -16.04 10.58
N LEU A 99 10.27 -15.26 11.39
CA LEU A 99 11.60 -15.62 11.90
C LEU A 99 11.54 -16.79 12.89
N PHE A 100 10.44 -16.90 13.63
CA PHE A 100 10.24 -17.91 14.68
C PHE A 100 9.41 -19.11 14.21
N ARG A 101 8.93 -19.09 12.95
CA ARG A 101 8.11 -20.15 12.37
C ARG A 101 8.91 -20.98 11.37
N ARG A 102 8.67 -22.30 11.37
CA ARG A 102 9.27 -23.27 10.43
C ARG A 102 8.18 -23.93 9.59
N ASN A 103 8.52 -24.29 8.36
CA ASN A 103 7.72 -25.12 7.46
C ASN A 103 8.51 -26.39 7.08
N GLU A 104 7.90 -27.26 6.27
CA GLU A 104 8.50 -28.53 5.82
C GLU A 104 9.83 -28.36 5.06
N LEU A 105 10.10 -27.16 4.54
CA LEU A 105 11.29 -26.83 3.76
C LEU A 105 12.33 -25.99 4.54
N GLY A 106 12.10 -25.74 5.83
CA GLY A 106 12.98 -24.95 6.69
C GLY A 106 12.34 -23.71 7.33
N PRO A 107 13.13 -22.71 7.77
CA PRO A 107 12.59 -21.50 8.35
C PRO A 107 11.73 -20.70 7.36
N MET A 108 10.53 -20.29 7.76
CA MET A 108 9.53 -19.70 6.87
C MET A 108 10.02 -18.42 6.16
N TYR A 109 10.87 -17.64 6.82
CA TYR A 109 11.49 -16.43 6.25
C TYR A 109 12.54 -16.71 5.15
N CYS A 110 13.06 -17.94 5.08
CA CYS A 110 14.06 -18.40 4.10
C CYS A 110 13.42 -19.23 2.99
N SER A 111 12.58 -20.21 3.35
CA SER A 111 12.20 -21.30 2.45
C SER A 111 11.30 -20.85 1.31
N HIS A 112 10.56 -19.73 1.47
CA HIS A 112 9.89 -19.02 0.38
C HIS A 112 9.80 -17.53 0.69
N SER A 113 10.68 -16.74 0.06
CA SER A 113 10.78 -15.31 0.28
C SER A 113 9.64 -14.53 -0.39
N VAL A 114 8.41 -14.67 0.12
CA VAL A 114 7.26 -13.95 -0.44
C VAL A 114 7.51 -12.43 -0.45
N LEU A 115 8.26 -11.92 0.53
CA LEU A 115 8.77 -10.55 0.52
C LEU A 115 10.28 -10.56 0.16
N PRO A 116 10.67 -10.11 -1.04
CA PRO A 116 12.06 -10.10 -1.48
C PRO A 116 12.86 -8.97 -0.81
N TYR A 117 14.21 -8.99 -0.90
CA TYR A 117 15.06 -7.90 -0.39
C TYR A 117 14.66 -6.51 -0.90
N GLY A 118 14.22 -6.41 -2.16
CA GLY A 118 13.72 -5.16 -2.73
C GLY A 118 12.57 -4.56 -1.93
N PHE A 119 11.68 -5.38 -1.35
CA PHE A 119 10.60 -4.91 -0.48
C PHE A 119 11.16 -4.18 0.75
N PHE A 120 12.12 -4.79 1.44
CA PHE A 120 12.71 -4.23 2.66
C PHE A 120 13.59 -3.01 2.38
N ILE A 121 14.30 -2.98 1.25
CA ILE A 121 15.04 -1.79 0.82
C ILE A 121 14.07 -0.62 0.57
N CYS A 122 12.98 -0.86 -0.16
CA CYS A 122 11.94 0.15 -0.37
C CYS A 122 11.30 0.60 0.95
N TRP A 123 11.08 -0.31 1.89
CA TRP A 123 10.58 0.00 3.23
C TRP A 123 11.51 0.96 3.99
N ILE A 124 12.80 0.63 4.05
CA ILE A 124 13.79 1.47 4.75
C ILE A 124 13.85 2.86 4.10
N LEU A 125 13.95 2.93 2.78
CA LEU A 125 13.94 4.20 2.05
C LEU A 125 12.65 4.99 2.28
N ASN A 126 11.49 4.33 2.28
CA ASN A 126 10.21 4.96 2.53
C ASN A 126 10.18 5.69 3.88
N ILE A 127 10.63 5.02 4.95
CA ILE A 127 10.65 5.62 6.29
C ILE A 127 11.66 6.78 6.35
N LEU A 128 12.81 6.65 5.71
CA LEU A 128 13.79 7.75 5.65
C LEU A 128 13.20 8.97 4.90
N PHE A 129 12.56 8.77 3.76
CA PHE A 129 11.87 9.84 3.03
C PHE A 129 10.73 10.45 3.85
N ASN A 130 9.99 9.65 4.62
CA ASN A 130 8.95 10.16 5.51
C ASN A 130 9.53 11.04 6.63
N ILE A 131 10.63 10.64 7.26
CA ILE A 131 11.33 11.46 8.26
C ILE A 131 11.84 12.76 7.63
N SER A 132 12.46 12.68 6.45
CA SER A 132 12.91 13.86 5.70
C SER A 132 11.75 14.79 5.35
N TRP A 133 10.60 14.24 4.95
CA TRP A 133 9.39 15.02 4.70
C TRP A 133 8.95 15.79 5.96
N LEU A 134 8.86 15.13 7.12
CA LEU A 134 8.47 15.77 8.38
C LEU A 134 9.38 16.95 8.73
N LEU A 135 10.69 16.75 8.61
CA LEU A 135 11.68 17.78 8.93
C LEU A 135 11.58 18.96 7.96
N LEU A 136 11.44 18.70 6.66
CA LEU A 136 11.32 19.76 5.66
C LEU A 136 9.99 20.52 5.76
N TRP A 137 8.91 19.81 6.10
CA TRP A 137 7.58 20.38 6.32
C TRP A 137 7.58 21.36 7.51
N ASP A 138 8.20 20.98 8.63
CA ASP A 138 8.36 21.86 9.80
C ASP A 138 9.20 23.12 9.51
N ARG A 139 10.14 23.03 8.57
CA ARG A 139 10.97 24.17 8.11
C ARG A 139 10.37 24.93 6.94
N GLU A 140 9.13 24.61 6.58
CA GLU A 140 8.38 25.28 5.52
C GLU A 140 9.06 25.20 4.13
N VAL A 141 9.91 24.20 3.90
CA VAL A 141 10.59 23.98 2.62
C VAL A 141 9.68 23.16 1.69
N MET A 142 8.59 23.78 1.24
CA MET A 142 7.44 23.11 0.61
C MET A 142 7.78 22.30 -0.65
N ILE A 143 8.63 22.83 -1.53
CA ILE A 143 9.05 22.11 -2.75
C ILE A 143 9.81 20.82 -2.39
N ALA A 144 10.74 20.89 -1.44
CA ALA A 144 11.52 19.73 -1.02
C ALA A 144 10.63 18.73 -0.27
N ALA A 145 9.69 19.20 0.54
CA ALA A 145 8.69 18.36 1.19
C ALA A 145 7.84 17.62 0.13
N LEU A 146 7.32 18.30 -0.89
CA LEU A 146 6.60 17.66 -2.00
C LEU A 146 7.41 16.52 -2.64
N ILE A 147 8.69 16.77 -2.94
CA ILE A 147 9.58 15.75 -3.54
C ILE A 147 9.73 14.53 -2.62
N MET A 148 9.97 14.75 -1.32
CA MET A 148 10.09 13.65 -0.35
C MET A 148 8.80 12.86 -0.23
N LEU A 149 7.64 13.52 -0.21
CA LEU A 149 6.34 12.84 -0.13
C LEU A 149 6.03 12.03 -1.41
N ALA A 150 6.43 12.54 -2.58
CA ALA A 150 6.35 11.79 -3.83
C ALA A 150 7.25 10.53 -3.78
N PHE A 151 8.44 10.60 -3.19
CA PHE A 151 9.28 9.41 -2.98
C PHE A 151 8.69 8.42 -1.97
N VAL A 152 8.00 8.89 -0.94
CA VAL A 152 7.21 8.02 -0.05
C VAL A 152 6.13 7.28 -0.85
N ALA A 153 5.32 7.98 -1.65
CA ALA A 153 4.28 7.36 -2.47
C ALA A 153 4.88 6.35 -3.47
N PHE A 154 5.97 6.71 -4.17
CA PHE A 154 6.65 5.84 -5.11
C PHE A 154 7.17 4.55 -4.46
N THR A 155 7.86 4.66 -3.33
CA THR A 155 8.37 3.48 -2.60
C THR A 155 7.24 2.59 -2.08
N ASN A 156 6.09 3.18 -1.71
CA ASN A 156 4.87 2.44 -1.37
C ASN A 156 4.34 1.60 -2.55
N TYR A 157 4.25 2.18 -3.76
CA TYR A 157 3.90 1.42 -4.97
C TYR A 157 4.89 0.27 -5.24
N MET A 158 6.19 0.51 -5.06
CA MET A 158 7.21 -0.53 -5.23
C MET A 158 7.06 -1.68 -4.23
N MET A 159 6.72 -1.40 -2.97
CA MET A 159 6.45 -2.43 -1.97
C MET A 159 5.23 -3.29 -2.32
N ILE A 160 4.14 -2.67 -2.80
CA ILE A 160 2.98 -3.41 -3.31
C ILE A 160 3.39 -4.30 -4.49
N PHE A 161 4.16 -3.76 -5.45
CA PHE A 161 4.65 -4.52 -6.59
C PHE A 161 5.46 -5.75 -6.16
N PHE A 162 6.42 -5.60 -5.25
CA PHE A 162 7.22 -6.72 -4.75
C PHE A 162 6.37 -7.76 -4.02
N SER A 163 5.39 -7.33 -3.21
CA SER A 163 4.46 -8.23 -2.53
C SER A 163 3.59 -9.02 -3.51
N CYS A 164 3.01 -8.34 -4.52
CA CYS A 164 2.25 -8.97 -5.59
C CYS A 164 3.08 -9.96 -6.41
N ARG A 165 4.33 -9.60 -6.73
CA ARG A 165 5.26 -10.49 -7.45
C ARG A 165 5.56 -11.74 -6.63
N GLY A 166 5.82 -11.61 -5.33
CA GLY A 166 6.04 -12.75 -4.44
C GLY A 166 4.83 -13.68 -4.35
N LEU A 167 3.62 -13.12 -4.28
CA LEU A 167 2.39 -13.93 -4.32
C LEU A 167 2.11 -14.58 -5.67
N LYS A 168 2.58 -13.99 -6.78
CA LYS A 168 2.49 -14.64 -8.09
C LYS A 168 3.33 -15.92 -8.12
N GLU A 169 4.51 -15.89 -7.51
CA GLU A 169 5.47 -16.99 -7.52
C GLU A 169 5.09 -18.09 -6.51
N TYR A 170 4.70 -17.72 -5.29
CA TYR A 170 4.46 -18.67 -4.20
C TYR A 170 2.98 -18.83 -3.80
N GLY A 171 2.06 -18.12 -4.45
CA GLY A 171 0.66 -18.05 -4.04
C GLY A 171 -0.10 -19.37 -4.14
N THR A 172 0.19 -20.21 -5.14
CA THR A 172 -0.42 -21.54 -5.30
C THR A 172 0.01 -22.48 -4.18
N TRP A 173 1.30 -22.49 -3.86
CA TRP A 173 1.87 -23.24 -2.73
C TRP A 173 1.29 -22.79 -1.40
N LEU A 174 1.23 -21.47 -1.16
CA LEU A 174 0.60 -20.90 0.03
C LEU A 174 -0.88 -21.28 0.11
N ASN A 175 -1.62 -21.26 -1.00
CA ASN A 175 -3.03 -21.64 -0.99
C ASN A 175 -3.24 -23.10 -0.58
N LYS A 176 -2.35 -24.00 -1.01
CA LYS A 176 -2.43 -25.44 -0.74
C LYS A 176 -1.98 -25.81 0.68
N TYR A 177 -0.87 -25.25 1.15
CA TYR A 177 -0.23 -25.69 2.40
C TYR A 177 -0.33 -24.66 3.54
N HIS A 178 -0.50 -23.37 3.24
CA HIS A 178 -0.41 -22.26 4.20
C HIS A 178 -1.47 -21.16 3.95
N ASN A 179 -2.73 -21.56 3.79
CA ASN A 179 -3.82 -20.67 3.39
C ASN A 179 -4.00 -19.47 4.35
N LYS A 180 -3.80 -19.69 5.65
CA LYS A 180 -3.82 -18.62 6.66
C LYS A 180 -2.76 -17.55 6.39
N ASP A 181 -1.55 -17.95 6.00
CA ASP A 181 -0.46 -17.03 5.69
C ASP A 181 -0.73 -16.25 4.39
N LEU A 182 -1.34 -16.90 3.40
CA LEU A 182 -1.82 -16.21 2.19
C LEU A 182 -2.78 -15.06 2.52
N TRP A 183 -3.75 -15.30 3.40
CA TRP A 183 -4.67 -14.26 3.84
C TRP A 183 -4.00 -13.20 4.72
N CYS A 184 -3.06 -13.58 5.59
CA CYS A 184 -2.27 -12.61 6.35
C CYS A 184 -1.50 -11.66 5.43
N ILE A 185 -0.90 -12.15 4.34
CA ILE A 185 -0.20 -11.30 3.37
C ILE A 185 -1.18 -10.38 2.64
N ARG A 186 -2.32 -10.90 2.18
CA ARG A 186 -3.34 -10.09 1.50
C ARG A 186 -3.89 -8.98 2.41
N ILE A 187 -4.24 -9.33 3.65
CA ILE A 187 -4.89 -8.40 4.59
C ILE A 187 -3.87 -7.47 5.23
N LEU A 188 -2.82 -8.00 5.87
CA LEU A 188 -1.88 -7.20 6.65
C LEU A 188 -0.82 -6.51 5.80
N VAL A 189 -0.32 -7.15 4.75
CA VAL A 189 0.73 -6.57 3.89
C VAL A 189 0.10 -5.74 2.78
N GLN A 190 -0.63 -6.37 1.86
CA GLN A 190 -1.06 -5.69 0.63
C GLN A 190 -2.10 -4.60 0.89
N ASN A 191 -3.14 -4.88 1.68
CA ASN A 191 -4.16 -3.86 1.99
C ASN A 191 -3.63 -2.77 2.94
N GLY A 192 -2.76 -3.12 3.90
CA GLY A 192 -2.10 -2.12 4.75
C GLY A 192 -1.22 -1.16 3.97
N LEU A 193 -0.40 -1.70 3.06
CA LEU A 193 0.38 -0.88 2.14
C LEU A 193 -0.53 -0.07 1.22
N ALA A 194 -1.62 -0.63 0.69
CA ALA A 194 -2.54 0.12 -0.15
C ALA A 194 -3.22 1.30 0.58
N VAL A 195 -3.56 1.16 1.87
CA VAL A 195 -4.03 2.30 2.68
C VAL A 195 -2.98 3.41 2.69
N TYR A 196 -1.74 3.04 2.98
CA TYR A 196 -0.63 3.99 3.07
C TYR A 196 -0.34 4.64 1.70
N THR A 197 -0.25 3.84 0.63
CA THR A 197 -0.06 4.31 -0.74
C THR A 197 -1.11 5.33 -1.12
N THR A 198 -2.40 4.97 -1.02
CA THR A 198 -3.49 5.85 -1.45
C THR A 198 -3.48 7.16 -0.67
N TRP A 199 -3.28 7.11 0.65
CA TRP A 199 -3.18 8.33 1.44
C TRP A 199 -1.98 9.20 1.02
N THR A 200 -0.80 8.60 0.81
CA THR A 200 0.39 9.34 0.40
C THR A 200 0.30 9.92 -1.01
N SER A 201 -0.41 9.28 -1.95
CA SER A 201 -0.70 9.85 -3.27
C SER A 201 -1.59 11.10 -3.13
N ILE A 202 -2.67 11.02 -2.33
CA ILE A 202 -3.54 12.17 -2.05
C ILE A 202 -2.77 13.29 -1.34
N ALA A 203 -1.98 12.95 -0.32
CA ALA A 203 -1.18 13.93 0.41
C ALA A 203 -0.13 14.60 -0.49
N THR A 204 0.45 13.87 -1.46
CA THR A 204 1.34 14.42 -2.49
C THR A 204 0.61 15.45 -3.33
N LEU A 205 -0.63 15.19 -3.76
CA LEU A 205 -1.44 16.15 -4.52
C LEU A 205 -1.83 17.39 -3.69
N ILE A 206 -2.06 17.22 -2.38
CA ILE A 206 -2.25 18.37 -1.47
C ILE A 206 -0.97 19.20 -1.36
N ASN A 207 0.20 18.56 -1.20
CA ASN A 207 1.50 19.25 -1.17
C ASN A 207 1.78 19.95 -2.51
N LEU A 208 1.39 19.34 -3.63
CA LEU A 208 1.46 19.96 -4.96
C LEU A 208 0.60 21.21 -5.02
N THR A 209 -0.66 21.14 -4.57
CA THR A 209 -1.55 22.31 -4.51
C THR A 209 -0.95 23.43 -3.68
N ILE A 210 -0.32 23.11 -2.55
CA ILE A 210 0.39 24.11 -1.73
C ILE A 210 1.50 24.77 -2.55
N VAL A 211 2.43 24.00 -3.10
CA VAL A 211 3.56 24.54 -3.87
C VAL A 211 3.08 25.39 -5.05
N VAL A 212 2.12 24.92 -5.85
CA VAL A 212 1.71 25.69 -7.03
C VAL A 212 0.93 26.96 -6.66
N SER A 213 0.20 26.97 -5.54
CA SER A 213 -0.59 28.14 -5.13
C SER A 213 0.18 29.15 -4.30
N TYR A 214 1.12 28.71 -3.46
CA TYR A 214 1.88 29.59 -2.56
C TYR A 214 3.24 29.99 -3.16
N ASP A 215 3.93 29.09 -3.86
CA ASP A 215 5.28 29.35 -4.40
C ASP A 215 5.27 29.71 -5.90
N ALA A 216 4.36 29.14 -6.69
CA ALA A 216 4.32 29.32 -8.15
C ALA A 216 3.27 30.34 -8.65
N GLY A 217 2.54 30.99 -7.74
CA GLY A 217 1.59 32.08 -8.07
C GLY A 217 0.27 31.64 -8.73
N MET A 218 -0.05 30.34 -8.76
CA MET A 218 -1.33 29.85 -9.28
C MET A 218 -2.49 30.24 -8.35
N SER A 219 -3.65 30.57 -8.91
CA SER A 219 -4.83 30.84 -8.07
C SER A 219 -5.18 29.62 -7.21
N LYS A 220 -5.63 29.83 -5.96
CA LYS A 220 -6.01 28.73 -5.05
C LYS A 220 -7.07 27.80 -5.67
N SER A 221 -7.96 28.37 -6.48
CA SER A 221 -9.00 27.60 -7.17
C SER A 221 -8.42 26.72 -8.27
N ASP A 222 -7.51 27.24 -9.10
CA ASP A 222 -6.92 26.48 -10.21
C ASP A 222 -5.95 25.42 -9.71
N ALA A 223 -5.18 25.72 -8.65
CA ALA A 223 -4.31 24.77 -7.97
C ALA A 223 -5.06 23.56 -7.41
N ALA A 224 -6.24 23.80 -6.81
CA ALA A 224 -7.11 22.75 -6.34
C ALA A 224 -7.73 21.95 -7.50
N THR A 225 -8.18 22.63 -8.57
CA THR A 225 -8.72 21.97 -9.76
C THR A 225 -7.67 21.09 -10.45
N LEU A 226 -6.41 21.53 -10.52
CA LEU A 226 -5.30 20.75 -11.05
C LEU A 226 -5.14 19.44 -10.28
N SER A 227 -5.02 19.51 -8.95
CA SER A 227 -4.84 18.31 -8.13
C SER A 227 -6.07 17.39 -8.12
N LEU A 228 -7.29 17.91 -8.15
CA LEU A 228 -8.50 17.09 -8.32
C LEU A 228 -8.56 16.41 -9.69
N SER A 229 -8.09 17.08 -10.74
CA SER A 229 -7.99 16.51 -12.09
C SER A 229 -6.97 15.37 -12.12
N LEU A 230 -5.79 15.57 -11.53
CA LEU A 230 -4.76 14.54 -11.40
C LEU A 230 -5.27 13.33 -10.60
N LEU A 231 -5.93 13.57 -9.45
CA LEU A 231 -6.53 12.51 -8.65
C LEU A 231 -7.60 11.74 -9.46
N SER A 232 -8.42 12.43 -10.24
CA SER A 232 -9.41 11.80 -11.11
C SER A 232 -8.76 10.89 -12.14
N VAL A 233 -7.69 11.34 -12.79
CA VAL A 233 -6.91 10.52 -13.74
C VAL A 233 -6.30 9.31 -13.04
N GLU A 234 -5.67 9.49 -11.87
CA GLU A 234 -5.09 8.39 -11.10
C GLU A 234 -6.13 7.32 -10.76
N VAL A 235 -7.32 7.73 -10.29
CA VAL A 235 -8.40 6.82 -9.90
C VAL A 235 -8.95 6.07 -11.11
N LEU A 236 -9.17 6.75 -12.24
CA LEU A 236 -9.69 6.11 -13.45
C LEU A 236 -8.67 5.15 -14.06
N VAL A 237 -7.40 5.56 -14.16
CA VAL A 237 -6.32 4.69 -14.65
C VAL A 237 -6.14 3.49 -13.73
N TRP A 238 -6.13 3.70 -12.41
CA TRP A 238 -6.04 2.61 -11.45
C TRP A 238 -7.21 1.62 -11.58
N PHE A 239 -8.44 2.10 -11.67
CA PHE A 239 -9.63 1.25 -11.82
C PHE A 239 -9.56 0.40 -13.10
N VAL A 240 -9.06 0.97 -14.21
CA VAL A 240 -8.84 0.21 -15.45
C VAL A 240 -7.76 -0.85 -15.23
N LEU A 241 -6.58 -0.47 -14.72
CA LEU A 241 -5.45 -1.38 -14.52
C LEU A 241 -5.78 -2.53 -13.56
N GLU A 242 -6.44 -2.25 -12.43
CA GLU A 242 -6.75 -3.25 -11.40
C GLU A 242 -7.83 -4.25 -11.82
N ASN A 243 -8.64 -3.92 -12.83
CA ASN A 243 -9.72 -4.77 -13.32
C ASN A 243 -9.40 -5.46 -14.64
N SER A 244 -8.30 -5.06 -15.31
CA SER A 244 -7.79 -5.65 -16.55
C SER A 244 -6.43 -6.33 -16.32
N PHE A 245 -5.32 -5.61 -16.53
CA PHE A 245 -3.96 -6.16 -16.59
C PHE A 245 -3.45 -6.68 -15.24
N LEU A 246 -3.79 -6.00 -14.14
CA LEU A 246 -3.29 -6.33 -12.80
C LEU A 246 -4.25 -7.20 -12.00
N GLU A 247 -5.43 -7.52 -12.55
CA GLU A 247 -6.54 -8.18 -11.85
C GLU A 247 -6.11 -9.35 -10.97
N LYS A 248 -5.38 -10.32 -11.54
CA LYS A 248 -4.97 -11.53 -10.83
C LYS A 248 -4.02 -11.25 -9.65
N HIS A 249 -3.27 -10.15 -9.72
CA HIS A 249 -2.24 -9.78 -8.76
C HIS A 249 -2.79 -8.89 -7.63
N VAL A 250 -3.78 -8.05 -7.93
CA VAL A 250 -4.34 -7.06 -6.98
C VAL A 250 -5.79 -7.33 -6.59
N ARG A 251 -6.37 -8.47 -6.99
CA ARG A 251 -7.78 -8.84 -6.75
C ARG A 251 -8.28 -8.54 -5.34
N TYR A 252 -7.47 -8.86 -4.33
CA TYR A 252 -7.85 -8.75 -2.93
C TYR A 252 -7.41 -7.44 -2.27
N ILE A 253 -6.85 -6.49 -3.02
CA ILE A 253 -6.60 -5.12 -2.56
C ILE A 253 -7.90 -4.34 -2.72
N LEU A 254 -8.51 -3.96 -1.59
CA LEU A 254 -9.83 -3.32 -1.51
C LEU A 254 -9.80 -2.00 -0.75
N THR A 255 -8.72 -1.70 -0.03
CA THR A 255 -8.62 -0.52 0.84
C THR A 255 -8.40 0.81 0.12
N VAL A 256 -8.09 0.81 -1.19
CA VAL A 256 -7.89 2.03 -1.99
C VAL A 256 -9.11 2.95 -1.94
N TYR A 257 -10.29 2.45 -2.28
CA TYR A 257 -11.49 3.29 -2.34
C TYR A 257 -12.00 3.75 -0.97
N PRO A 258 -12.00 2.93 0.09
CA PRO A 258 -12.28 3.41 1.45
C PRO A 258 -11.41 4.61 1.86
N VAL A 259 -10.11 4.59 1.56
CA VAL A 259 -9.21 5.72 1.85
C VAL A 259 -9.58 6.94 1.03
N LEU A 260 -9.85 6.76 -0.27
CA LEU A 260 -10.28 7.85 -1.15
C LEU A 260 -11.60 8.49 -0.67
N ILE A 261 -12.57 7.67 -0.26
CA ILE A 261 -13.86 8.12 0.29
C ILE A 261 -13.63 8.91 1.57
N VAL A 262 -12.78 8.43 2.50
CA VAL A 262 -12.45 9.16 3.74
C VAL A 262 -11.80 10.51 3.43
N ALA A 263 -10.84 10.55 2.52
CA ALA A 263 -10.14 11.77 2.14
C ALA A 263 -11.08 12.81 1.51
N LEU A 264 -11.90 12.40 0.55
CA LEU A 264 -12.84 13.28 -0.14
C LEU A 264 -13.99 13.71 0.79
N SER A 265 -14.48 12.83 1.66
CA SER A 265 -15.47 13.19 2.70
C SER A 265 -14.90 14.23 3.65
N GLY A 266 -13.65 14.02 4.09
CA GLY A 266 -12.88 15.00 4.87
C GLY A 266 -12.78 16.36 4.19
N ASN A 267 -12.53 16.37 2.88
CA ASN A 267 -12.51 17.59 2.10
C ASN A 267 -13.87 18.28 2.07
N ILE A 268 -14.95 17.54 1.77
CA ILE A 268 -16.32 18.07 1.73
C ILE A 268 -16.71 18.69 3.08
N THR A 269 -16.42 18.01 4.19
CA THR A 269 -16.80 18.52 5.52
C THR A 269 -16.13 19.85 5.89
N LYS A 270 -15.00 20.20 5.26
CA LYS A 270 -14.30 21.48 5.49
C LYS A 270 -14.59 22.53 4.42
N ASN A 271 -14.72 22.13 3.15
CA ASN A 271 -14.65 23.06 2.01
C ASN A 271 -15.94 23.14 1.17
N PHE A 272 -16.99 22.38 1.47
CA PHE A 272 -18.23 22.41 0.71
C PHE A 272 -19.29 23.30 1.38
N ASP A 273 -19.78 24.29 0.63
CA ASP A 273 -20.95 25.10 1.01
C ASP A 273 -22.16 24.64 0.20
N ALA A 274 -23.19 24.11 0.89
CA ALA A 274 -24.40 23.62 0.24
C ALA A 274 -25.29 24.74 -0.34
N SER A 275 -25.16 25.97 0.17
CA SER A 275 -25.97 27.11 -0.27
C SER A 275 -25.39 27.79 -1.52
N ALA A 276 -24.06 27.70 -1.70
CA ALA A 276 -23.34 28.26 -2.84
C ALA A 276 -22.13 27.38 -3.20
N PRO A 277 -22.35 26.19 -3.78
CA PRO A 277 -21.25 25.24 -3.99
C PRO A 277 -20.26 25.76 -5.03
N GLY A 278 -19.04 26.06 -4.58
CA GLY A 278 -17.95 26.48 -5.45
C GLY A 278 -17.46 25.35 -6.38
N ARG A 279 -16.76 25.72 -7.47
CA ARG A 279 -16.24 24.81 -8.50
C ARG A 279 -15.58 23.55 -7.93
N ASN A 280 -14.61 23.73 -7.03
CA ASN A 280 -13.87 22.61 -6.44
C ASN A 280 -14.72 21.81 -5.44
N GLY A 281 -15.68 22.43 -4.76
CA GLY A 281 -16.64 21.72 -3.91
C GLY A 281 -17.50 20.74 -4.72
N ILE A 282 -18.05 21.21 -5.85
CA ILE A 282 -18.81 20.36 -6.79
C ILE A 282 -17.92 19.23 -7.33
N PHE A 283 -16.69 19.56 -7.74
CA PHE A 283 -15.76 18.56 -8.27
C PHE A 283 -15.43 17.48 -7.21
N THR A 284 -15.07 17.87 -5.97
CA THR A 284 -14.86 16.90 -4.88
C THR A 284 -16.09 16.03 -4.66
N ALA A 285 -17.30 16.58 -4.69
CA ALA A 285 -18.54 15.84 -4.46
C ALA A 285 -18.80 14.80 -5.57
N LEU A 286 -18.57 15.17 -6.83
CA LEU A 286 -18.68 14.25 -7.97
C LEU A 286 -17.62 13.15 -7.90
N LEU A 287 -16.37 13.49 -7.53
CA LEU A 287 -15.30 12.52 -7.39
C LEU A 287 -15.56 11.56 -6.21
N LEU A 288 -16.16 12.03 -5.13
CA LEU A 288 -16.61 11.21 -4.00
C LEU A 288 -17.70 10.23 -4.44
N ALA A 289 -18.72 10.71 -5.16
CA ALA A 289 -19.76 9.86 -5.71
C ALA A 289 -19.18 8.78 -6.64
N LEU A 290 -18.24 9.16 -7.52
CA LEU A 290 -17.51 8.22 -8.37
C LEU A 290 -16.74 7.19 -7.52
N ALA A 291 -16.00 7.60 -6.49
CA ALA A 291 -15.27 6.71 -5.61
C ALA A 291 -16.17 5.67 -4.94
N CYS A 292 -17.37 6.08 -4.48
CA CYS A 292 -18.37 5.17 -3.91
C CYS A 292 -18.89 4.15 -4.93
N VAL A 293 -19.20 4.58 -6.16
CA VAL A 293 -19.64 3.70 -7.24
C VAL A 293 -18.53 2.71 -7.61
N LEU A 294 -17.30 3.18 -7.81
CA LEU A 294 -16.15 2.32 -8.14
C LEU A 294 -15.88 1.31 -7.03
N PHE A 295 -16.03 1.70 -5.75
CA PHE A 295 -15.89 0.76 -4.63
C PHE A 295 -16.94 -0.35 -4.68
N ALA A 296 -18.22 0.01 -4.86
CA ALA A 296 -19.30 -0.98 -4.94
C ALA A 296 -19.08 -1.94 -6.12
N VAL A 297 -18.72 -1.41 -7.30
CA VAL A 297 -18.40 -2.22 -8.48
C VAL A 297 -17.21 -3.13 -8.18
N ARG A 298 -16.16 -2.62 -7.55
CA ARG A 298 -14.96 -3.40 -7.20
C ARG A 298 -15.30 -4.56 -6.28
N VAL A 299 -16.07 -4.33 -5.22
CA VAL A 299 -16.50 -5.39 -4.29
C VAL A 299 -17.32 -6.45 -5.03
N CYS A 300 -18.29 -6.05 -5.85
CA CYS A 300 -19.09 -6.97 -6.66
C CYS A 300 -18.23 -7.81 -7.62
N LEU A 301 -17.30 -7.20 -8.33
CA LEU A 301 -16.40 -7.88 -9.26
C LEU A 301 -15.50 -8.89 -8.53
N VAL A 302 -14.96 -8.52 -7.36
CA VAL A 302 -14.09 -9.40 -6.58
C VAL A 302 -14.88 -10.61 -6.04
N ILE A 303 -16.08 -10.40 -5.51
CA ILE A 303 -16.97 -11.50 -5.06
C ILE A 303 -17.30 -12.43 -6.23
N TRP A 304 -17.72 -11.87 -7.36
CA TRP A 304 -18.07 -12.65 -8.56
C TRP A 304 -16.88 -13.47 -9.07
N ARG A 305 -15.70 -12.86 -9.20
CA ARG A 305 -14.48 -13.54 -9.67
C ARG A 305 -13.97 -14.58 -8.68
N HIS A 306 -14.11 -14.34 -7.38
CA HIS A 306 -13.77 -15.32 -6.35
C HIS A 306 -14.64 -16.57 -6.46
N LYS A 307 -15.97 -16.41 -6.54
CA LYS A 307 -16.92 -17.53 -6.72
C LYS A 307 -16.66 -18.32 -8.01
N ARG A 308 -16.44 -17.63 -9.12
CA ARG A 308 -16.15 -18.27 -10.42
C ARG A 308 -14.88 -19.12 -10.35
N HIS A 309 -13.83 -18.61 -9.72
CA HIS A 309 -12.56 -19.33 -9.59
C HIS A 309 -12.66 -20.56 -8.68
N ALA A 310 -13.42 -20.46 -7.57
CA ALA A 310 -13.66 -21.58 -6.67
C ALA A 310 -14.37 -22.74 -7.43
N HIS A 311 -15.42 -22.41 -8.18
CA HIS A 311 -16.17 -23.41 -8.95
C HIS A 311 -15.32 -24.10 -10.03
N THR A 312 -14.42 -23.35 -10.70
CA THR A 312 -13.48 -23.96 -11.67
C THR A 312 -12.49 -24.91 -10.99
N GLN A 313 -12.00 -24.59 -9.79
CA GLN A 313 -11.08 -25.48 -9.06
C GLN A 313 -11.75 -26.77 -8.61
N GLU A 314 -12.99 -26.70 -8.12
CA GLU A 314 -13.80 -27.87 -7.74
C GLU A 314 -13.99 -28.81 -8.93
N ALA A 315 -14.48 -28.29 -10.07
CA ALA A 315 -14.69 -29.09 -11.28
C ALA A 315 -13.39 -29.76 -11.80
N THR A 316 -12.26 -29.07 -11.69
CA THR A 316 -10.95 -29.64 -12.10
C THR A 316 -10.53 -30.79 -11.18
N SER A 317 -10.75 -30.63 -9.87
CA SER A 317 -10.43 -31.67 -8.88
C SER A 317 -11.30 -32.92 -9.01
N GLU A 318 -12.59 -32.75 -9.31
CA GLU A 318 -13.51 -33.87 -9.55
C GLU A 318 -13.11 -34.67 -10.80
N MET A 319 -12.72 -33.99 -11.88
CA MET A 319 -12.19 -34.65 -13.09
C MET A 319 -10.89 -35.43 -12.81
N GLU A 320 -9.95 -34.87 -12.04
CA GLU A 320 -8.72 -35.58 -11.68
C GLU A 320 -8.97 -36.84 -10.85
N ILE A 321 -9.97 -36.82 -9.96
CA ILE A 321 -10.37 -38.00 -9.17
C ILE A 321 -11.01 -39.04 -10.09
N ALA A 322 -11.92 -38.63 -10.97
CA ALA A 322 -12.61 -39.53 -11.89
C ALA A 322 -11.67 -40.21 -12.90
N THR A 323 -10.56 -39.56 -13.28
CA THR A 323 -9.57 -40.13 -14.23
C THR A 323 -8.61 -41.12 -13.55
N LYS A 324 -8.57 -41.15 -12.21
CA LYS A 324 -7.70 -42.04 -11.42
C LYS A 324 -8.41 -43.30 -10.90
N GLN A 325 -9.73 -43.41 -11.09
CA GLN A 325 -10.54 -44.60 -10.79
C GLN A 325 -10.69 -45.46 -12.04
#